data_AF-A0A7C5DPU6-F1
#
_entry.id   AF-A0A7C5DPU6-F1
#
_cell.length_a   1.000
_cell.length_b   1.000
_cell.length_c   1.000
_cell.angle_alpha   90.00
_cell.angle_beta   90.00
_cell.angle_gamma   90.00
#
_symmetry.space_group_name_H-M   'P 1'
#
loop_
_entity.id
_entity.type
_entity.pdbx_description
1 polymer ?
#
loop_
_entity_poly.entity_id
_entity_poly.type
_entity_poly.pdbx_seq_one_letter_code
_entity_poly.pdbx_strand_id
1 'polypeptide(L)' 'MEVRIRKVREGELEELARLYMRAYQGLERYGEPSEEEAISYLRWLYANCREGFFVAELFGRPVGFVACDP' A
#
# COMPACT_ATOMS: atom_id res chain seq x y z
N MET A 1 -6.34 -20.44 -6.85
CA MET A 1 -6.05 -19.22 -6.08
C MET A 1 -6.86 -18.10 -6.69
N GLU A 2 -7.75 -17.49 -5.91
CA GLU A 2 -8.54 -16.34 -6.37
C GLU A 2 -7.90 -15.07 -5.84
N VAL A 3 -7.52 -14.18 -6.77
CA VAL A 3 -7.05 -12.84 -6.45
C VAL A 3 -8.22 -11.89 -6.62
N ARG A 4 -8.49 -11.07 -5.60
CA ARG A 4 -9.52 -10.03 -5.67
C ARG A 4 -8.87 -8.66 -5.69
N ILE A 5 -9.29 -7.80 -6.61
CA ILE A 5 -8.89 -6.39 -6.64
C ILE A 5 -10.02 -5.55 -6.07
N ARG A 6 -9.69 -4.62 -5.17
CA ARG A 6 -10.65 -3.67 -4.60
C ARG A 6 -9.97 -2.37 -4.16
N LYS A 7 -10.76 -1.35 -3.86
CA LYS A 7 -10.25 -0.11 -3.25
C LYS A 7 -9.65 -0.40 -1.86
N VAL A 8 -8.59 0.35 -1.52
CA VAL A 8 -8.01 0.40 -0.18
C VAL A 8 -9.04 0.90 0.84
N ARG A 9 -8.95 0.41 2.08
CA ARG A 9 -9.65 0.99 3.24
C ARG A 9 -8.64 1.66 4.15
N GLU A 10 -9.03 2.77 4.78
CA GLU A 10 -8.16 3.55 5.67
C GLU A 10 -7.55 2.73 6.82
N GLY A 11 -8.33 1.81 7.40
CA GLY A 11 -7.84 0.93 8.48
C GLY A 11 -6.77 -0.07 8.05
N GLU A 12 -6.44 -0.16 6.76
CA GLU A 12 -5.46 -1.10 6.21
C GLU A 12 -4.10 -0.43 5.95
N LEU A 13 -3.98 0.91 6.06
CA LEU A 13 -2.79 1.66 5.67
C LEU A 13 -1.52 1.24 6.44
N GLU A 14 -1.65 0.90 7.72
CA GLU A 14 -0.53 0.40 8.54
C GLU A 14 -0.05 -0.99 8.07
N GLU A 15 -0.97 -1.88 7.69
CA GLU A 15 -0.62 -3.18 7.12
C GLU A 15 0.06 -3.01 5.76
N LEU A 16 -0.45 -2.09 4.94
CA LEU A 16 0.12 -1.77 3.64
C LEU A 16 1.51 -1.13 3.76
N ALA A 17 1.76 -0.29 4.77
CA ALA A 17 3.09 0.25 5.05
C ALA A 17 4.09 -0.86 5.34
N ARG A 18 3.74 -1.83 6.19
CA ARG A 18 4.60 -3.00 6.44
C ARG A 18 4.83 -3.85 5.20
N LEU A 19 3.81 -4.01 4.35
CA LEU A 19 3.95 -4.70 3.07
C LEU A 19 4.89 -3.95 2.11
N TYR A 20 4.75 -2.63 2.04
CA TYR A 20 5.62 -1.75 1.27
C TYR A 20 7.08 -1.87 1.73
N MET A 21 7.35 -1.77 3.03
CA MET A 21 8.72 -1.91 3.55
C MET A 21 9.34 -3.27 3.19
N ARG A 22 8.56 -4.36 3.24
CA ARG A 22 9.01 -5.69 2.80
C ARG A 22 9.28 -5.75 1.29
N ALA A 23 8.46 -5.08 0.48
CA ALA A 23 8.63 -5.06 -0.97
C ALA A 23 9.93 -4.35 -1.42
N TYR A 24 10.43 -3.42 -0.59
CA TYR A 24 11.67 -2.67 -0.83
C TYR A 24 12.91 -3.22 -0.10
N GLN A 25 12.83 -4.40 0.55
CA GLN A 25 14.03 -5.03 1.13
C GLN A 25 15.06 -5.35 0.03
N GLY A 26 16.30 -4.85 0.19
CA GLY A 26 17.35 -4.89 -0.83
C GLY A 26 17.26 -3.80 -1.90
N LEU A 27 16.25 -2.92 -1.82
CA LEU A 27 15.99 -1.78 -2.70
C LEU A 27 15.70 -0.51 -1.89
N GLU A 28 16.25 -0.41 -0.67
CA GLU A 28 15.90 0.60 0.33
C GLU A 28 16.04 2.03 -0.19
N ARG A 29 17.01 2.28 -1.09
CA ARG A 29 17.22 3.59 -1.72
C ARG A 29 16.04 4.11 -2.55
N TYR A 30 15.09 3.23 -2.89
CA TYR A 30 13.91 3.55 -3.68
C TYR A 30 12.61 3.54 -2.86
N GLY A 31 12.70 3.08 -1.61
CA GLY A 31 11.57 3.04 -0.69
C GLY A 31 11.63 4.18 0.33
N GLU A 32 10.56 4.33 1.09
CA GLU A 32 10.56 5.19 2.28
C GLU A 32 11.57 4.69 3.33
N PRO A 33 12.21 5.60 4.09
CA PRO A 33 13.30 5.26 4.99
C PRO A 33 12.83 4.60 6.30
N SER A 34 11.53 4.67 6.63
CA SER A 34 10.95 4.11 7.84
C SER A 34 9.48 3.72 7.65
N GLU A 35 8.96 2.88 8.56
CA GLU A 35 7.52 2.54 8.57
C GLU A 35 6.64 3.78 8.83
N GLU A 36 7.12 4.76 9.61
CA GLU A 36 6.39 6.00 9.89
C GLU A 36 6.27 6.90 8.66
N GLU A 37 7.34 7.02 7.87
CA GLU A 37 7.33 7.73 6.59
C GLU A 37 6.46 7.00 5.56
N ALA A 38 6.52 5.66 5.52
CA ALA A 38 5.63 4.85 4.68
C ALA A 38 4.15 5.02 5.04
N ILE A 39 3.80 5.05 6.33
CA ILE A 39 2.42 5.33 6.78
C ILE A 39 1.99 6.74 6.35
N SER A 40 2.86 7.73 6.53
CA SER A 40 2.59 9.12 6.15
C SER A 40 2.36 9.27 4.65
N TYR A 41 3.21 8.63 3.84
CA TYR A 41 3.07 8.57 2.38
C TYR A 41 1.77 7.89 1.94
N LEU A 42 1.42 6.73 2.52
CA LEU A 42 0.19 6.03 2.16
C LEU A 42 -1.07 6.76 2.62
N ARG A 43 -1.02 7.49 3.74
CA ARG A 43 -2.10 8.42 4.15
C ARG A 43 -2.26 9.56 3.15
N TRP A 44 -1.17 10.13 2.66
CA TRP A 44 -1.20 11.15 1.62
C TRP A 44 -1.82 10.60 0.32
N LEU A 45 -1.41 9.42 -0.15
CA LEU A 45 -2.02 8.77 -1.31
C LEU A 45 -3.52 8.51 -1.11
N TYR A 46 -3.91 8.01 0.07
CA TYR A 46 -5.31 7.77 0.38
C TYR A 46 -6.16 9.04 0.39
N ALA A 47 -5.60 10.17 0.83
CA ALA A 47 -6.29 11.45 0.82
C ALA A 47 -6.43 12.06 -0.59
N ASN A 48 -5.40 11.92 -1.44
CA ASN A 48 -5.35 12.61 -2.73
C ASN A 48 -5.86 11.77 -3.90
N CYS A 49 -5.60 10.47 -3.93
CA CYS A 49 -5.92 9.58 -5.05
C CYS A 49 -6.77 8.37 -4.62
N ARG A 50 -7.70 8.55 -3.67
CA ARG A 50 -8.53 7.47 -3.10
C ARG A 50 -9.21 6.58 -4.14
N GLU A 51 -9.72 7.19 -5.20
CA GLU A 51 -10.44 6.50 -6.28
C GLU A 51 -9.50 5.64 -7.14
N GLY A 52 -8.22 6.00 -7.20
CA GLY A 52 -7.14 5.31 -7.90
C GLY A 52 -6.32 4.37 -7.02
N PHE A 53 -6.68 4.18 -5.75
CA PHE A 53 -5.88 3.40 -4.79
C PHE A 53 -6.50 2.02 -4.52
N PHE A 54 -5.84 0.98 -5.04
CA PHE A 54 -6.33 -0.40 -5.03
C PHE A 54 -5.39 -1.35 -4.29
N VAL A 55 -5.95 -2.42 -3.73
CA VAL A 55 -5.22 -3.60 -3.22
C VAL A 55 -5.58 -4.84 -4.01
N ALA A 56 -4.61 -5.75 -4.10
CA ALA A 56 -4.83 -7.15 -4.46
C ALA A 56 -4.91 -7.98 -3.17
N GLU A 57 -5.94 -8.81 -3.04
CA GLU A 57 -6.15 -9.70 -1.91
C GLU A 57 -5.99 -11.17 -2.30
N LEU A 58 -5.35 -11.94 -1.41
CA LEU A 58 -5.37 -13.41 -1.41
C LEU A 58 -5.93 -13.88 -0.07
N PHE A 59 -6.97 -14.72 -0.09
CA PHE A 59 -7.63 -15.23 1.13
C PHE A 59 -8.05 -14.11 2.11
N GLY A 60 -8.51 -12.98 1.58
CA GLY A 60 -8.95 -11.83 2.38
C GLY A 60 -7.83 -11.00 3.00
N ARG A 61 -6.56 -11.24 2.63
CA ARG A 61 -5.40 -10.46 3.08
C ARG A 61 -4.78 -9.66 1.94
N PRO A 62 -4.46 -8.38 2.13
CA PRO A 62 -3.70 -7.60 1.14
C PRO A 62 -2.32 -8.22 0.88
N VAL A 63 -1.98 -8.42 -0.40
CA VAL A 63 -0.68 -8.94 -0.84
C VAL A 63 0.06 -8.01 -1.80
N GLY A 64 -0.61 -6.95 -2.25
CA GLY A 64 -0.04 -5.90 -3.08
C GLY A 64 -1.01 -4.73 -3.17
N PHE A 65 -0.52 -3.58 -3.62
CA PHE A 65 -1.34 -2.40 -3.87
C PHE A 65 -0.77 -1.56 -5.01
N VAL A 66 -1.60 -0.68 -5.56
CA VAL A 66 -1.21 0.33 -6.54
C VAL A 66 -2.00 1.60 -6.28
N ALA A 67 -1.32 2.74 -6.34
CA ALA A 67 -1.94 4.06 -6.31
C ALA A 67 -1.71 4.74 -7.66
N CYS A 68 -2.80 5.16 -8.31
CA CYS A 68 -2.78 5.91 -9.55
C CYS A 68 -3.17 7.36 -9.25
N ASP A 69 -2.18 8.23 -9.15
CA ASP A 69 -2.34 9.68 -8.98
C ASP A 69 -2.19 10.38 -10.35
N PRO A 70 -3.24 11.05 -10.88
CA PRO A 70 -3.25 11.64 -12.22
C PRO A 70 -2.47 12.96 -12.37
#